data_AF-A0A015K5C2-F1
#
_entry.id   AF-A0A015K5C2-F1
#
_cell.length_a   1.000
_cell.length_b   1.000
_cell.length_c   1.000
_cell.angle_alpha   90.00
_cell.angle_beta   90.00
_cell.angle_gamma   90.00
#
_symmetry.space_group_name_H-M   'P 1'
#
loop_
_entity.id
_entity.type
_entity.pdbx_description
1 polymer ?
#
loop_
_entity_poly.entity_id
_entity_poly.type
_entity_poly.pdbx_seq_one_letter_code
_entity_poly.pdbx_strand_id
1 'polypeptide(L)'
;MDSSQYLVNWALTWYTLMFQPKYDNFFTKENVFRHHTMKFQLFLEDLPTLESLKRTRPDLYVEILTCRSCENQLKDFMYLFMCKKCHSKLQQILTSYLNHLIQKLKEASDTANCNYSSQIDRITSLLCWTFSSSNWSSYSLVRGCLPTAFLESFENLGIPHLTAMNVVAAIHNNFVNKFCKRIWNSRLYNKGIWEHAINITSKLKQSSRPKGLSKSSYLPYSSLPPLTHVDSRDSRTNWLMNSMKYRLSWFNHMSGFMGRLMMLLNNSFCRMECQF
;
A
#
# COMPACT_ATOMS: atom_id res chain seq x y z
N MET A 1 3.91 13.44 -24.78
CA MET A 1 2.84 12.43 -24.74
C MET A 1 2.20 12.53 -23.37
N ASP A 2 0.98 13.04 -23.37
CA ASP A 2 0.30 13.59 -22.19
C ASP A 2 0.15 12.58 -21.06
N SER A 3 0.77 12.89 -19.93
CA SER A 3 0.28 12.41 -18.65
C SER A 3 -1.10 13.04 -18.44
N SER A 4 -2.17 12.29 -18.67
CA SER A 4 -3.41 12.50 -17.91
C SER A 4 -3.05 12.23 -16.45
N GLN A 5 -2.55 13.27 -15.77
CA GLN A 5 -1.79 13.12 -14.54
C GLN A 5 -2.66 12.47 -13.47
N TYR A 6 -2.23 11.30 -13.01
CA TYR A 6 -2.67 10.76 -11.73
C TYR A 6 -2.18 11.70 -10.62
N LEU A 7 -2.90 12.80 -10.45
CA LEU A 7 -2.59 13.82 -9.46
C LEU A 7 -3.14 13.35 -8.12
N VAL A 8 -2.24 13.12 -7.16
CA VAL A 8 -2.62 12.66 -5.83
C VAL A 8 -3.33 13.78 -5.06
N ASN A 9 -4.51 13.49 -4.54
CA ASN A 9 -5.20 14.33 -3.58
C ASN A 9 -4.77 13.93 -2.16
N TRP A 10 -3.88 14.73 -1.57
CA TRP A 10 -3.32 14.44 -0.24
C TRP A 10 -4.36 14.54 0.88
N ALA A 11 -5.31 15.46 0.78
CA ALA A 11 -6.39 15.59 1.77
C ALA A 11 -7.27 14.33 1.79
N LEU A 12 -7.69 13.84 0.61
CA LEU A 12 -8.45 12.60 0.46
C LEU A 12 -7.64 11.38 0.92
N THR A 13 -6.37 11.32 0.53
CA THR A 13 -5.45 10.25 0.93
C THR A 13 -5.34 10.17 2.45
N TRP A 14 -5.09 11.29 3.11
CA TRP A 14 -4.99 11.35 4.56
C TRP A 14 -6.32 11.01 5.25
N TYR A 15 -7.42 11.57 4.74
CA TYR A 15 -8.75 11.26 5.23
C TYR A 15 -9.03 9.76 5.19
N THR A 16 -8.69 9.10 4.08
CA THR A 16 -8.87 7.65 3.90
C THR A 16 -7.97 6.82 4.83
N LEU A 17 -6.72 7.25 5.05
CA LEU A 17 -5.81 6.61 6.01
C LEU A 17 -6.37 6.66 7.43
N MET A 18 -7.02 7.75 7.81
CA MET A 18 -7.62 7.92 9.14
C MET A 18 -9.06 7.40 9.23
N PHE A 19 -9.72 7.18 8.09
CA PHE A 19 -11.12 6.76 8.03
C PHE A 19 -11.30 5.39 8.69
N GLN A 20 -12.09 5.37 9.77
CA GLN A 20 -12.50 4.15 10.45
C GLN A 20 -13.83 3.69 9.87
N PRO A 21 -13.93 2.45 9.36
CA PRO A 21 -15.20 1.93 8.91
C PRO A 21 -16.15 1.79 10.10
N LYS A 22 -17.41 2.18 9.90
CA LYS A 22 -18.50 1.71 10.77
C LYS A 22 -18.71 0.24 10.42
N TYR A 23 -18.13 -0.65 11.20
CA TYR A 23 -18.36 -2.08 11.07
C TYR A 23 -19.50 -2.52 11.99
N ASP A 24 -20.21 -3.59 11.62
CA ASP A 24 -21.24 -4.21 12.47
C ASP A 24 -20.67 -4.67 13.81
N ASN A 25 -21.56 -4.91 14.79
CA ASN A 25 -21.26 -5.25 16.20
C ASN A 25 -20.27 -6.44 16.41
N PHE A 26 -19.94 -7.20 15.37
CA PHE A 26 -18.97 -8.31 15.40
C PHE A 26 -17.50 -7.89 15.21
N PHE A 27 -17.22 -6.63 14.88
CA PHE A 27 -15.86 -6.18 14.58
C PHE A 27 -15.09 -5.76 15.84
N THR A 28 -14.18 -6.61 16.29
CA THR A 28 -13.38 -6.36 17.50
C THR A 28 -12.43 -5.17 17.36
N LYS A 29 -12.07 -4.53 18.48
CA LYS A 29 -11.05 -3.46 18.54
C LYS A 29 -9.72 -3.88 17.88
N GLU A 30 -9.35 -5.15 18.04
CA GLU A 30 -8.15 -5.73 17.42
C GLU A 30 -8.24 -5.77 15.90
N ASN A 31 -9.41 -6.09 15.34
CA ASN A 31 -9.62 -6.08 13.90
C ASN A 31 -9.51 -4.66 13.32
N VAL A 32 -10.04 -3.65 14.02
CA VAL A 32 -9.90 -2.23 13.65
C VAL A 32 -8.43 -1.82 13.65
N PHE A 33 -7.70 -2.16 14.73
CA PHE A 33 -6.28 -1.86 14.84
C PHE A 33 -5.45 -2.51 13.73
N ARG A 34 -5.72 -3.78 13.42
CA ARG A 34 -5.03 -4.52 12.35
C ARG A 34 -5.32 -3.94 10.97
N HIS A 35 -6.58 -3.57 10.69
CA HIS A 35 -6.94 -2.91 9.43
C HIS A 35 -6.25 -1.55 9.30
N HIS A 36 -6.26 -0.74 10.37
CA HIS A 36 -5.56 0.54 10.41
C HIS A 36 -4.06 0.37 10.18
N THR A 37 -3.42 -0.55 10.91
CA THR A 37 -2.00 -0.89 10.72
C THR A 37 -1.69 -1.26 9.28
N MET A 38 -2.55 -2.05 8.64
CA MET A 38 -2.36 -2.42 7.24
C MET A 38 -2.33 -1.21 6.31
N LYS A 39 -3.25 -0.25 6.48
CA LYS A 39 -3.30 0.96 5.64
C LYS A 39 -1.98 1.72 5.71
N PHE A 40 -1.45 1.91 6.91
CA PHE A 40 -0.15 2.56 7.09
C PHE A 40 1.01 1.75 6.52
N GLN A 41 1.01 0.43 6.69
CA GLN A 41 2.04 -0.43 6.11
C GLN A 41 2.04 -0.41 4.57
N LEU A 42 0.85 -0.36 3.95
CA LEU A 42 0.74 -0.18 2.51
C LEU A 42 1.23 1.20 2.09
N PHE A 43 0.82 2.25 2.80
CA PHE A 43 1.19 3.63 2.51
C PHE A 43 2.69 3.88 2.64
N LEU A 44 3.33 3.38 3.69
CA LEU A 44 4.76 3.56 3.99
C LEU A 44 5.67 2.53 3.32
N GLU A 45 5.11 1.57 2.57
CA GLU A 45 5.87 0.44 2.01
C GLU A 45 6.51 -0.49 3.07
N ASP A 46 5.96 -0.47 4.29
CA ASP A 46 6.46 -1.18 5.47
C ASP A 46 5.87 -2.60 5.63
N LEU A 47 5.23 -3.14 4.59
CA LEU A 47 4.88 -4.56 4.61
C LEU A 47 6.17 -5.39 4.65
N PRO A 48 6.27 -6.43 5.51
CA PRO A 48 7.46 -7.26 5.61
C PRO A 48 7.71 -8.02 4.30
N THR A 49 8.48 -7.40 3.42
CA THR A 49 9.06 -8.00 2.22
C THR A 49 10.27 -8.84 2.59
N LEU A 50 10.68 -9.69 1.67
CA LEU A 50 11.87 -10.49 1.84
C LEU A 50 13.12 -9.64 2.07
N GLU A 51 13.27 -8.57 1.29
CA GLU A 51 14.36 -7.60 1.43
C GLU A 51 14.33 -6.92 2.80
N SER A 52 13.15 -6.51 3.30
CA SER A 52 13.03 -5.92 4.64
C SER A 52 13.42 -6.91 5.74
N LEU A 53 13.04 -8.19 5.61
CA LEU A 53 13.38 -9.24 6.57
C LEU A 53 14.89 -9.53 6.56
N LYS A 54 15.51 -9.60 5.38
CA LYS A 54 16.96 -9.74 5.22
C LYS A 54 17.72 -8.58 5.83
N ARG A 55 17.23 -7.35 5.65
CA ARG A 55 17.85 -6.16 6.23
C ARG A 55 17.82 -6.22 7.76
N THR A 56 16.69 -6.63 8.34
CA THR A 56 16.49 -6.66 9.79
C THR A 56 17.20 -7.85 10.47
N ARG A 57 17.16 -9.03 9.85
CA ARG A 57 17.75 -10.28 10.36
C ARG A 57 18.51 -11.03 9.28
N PRO A 58 19.65 -10.49 8.79
CA PRO A 58 20.41 -11.14 7.73
C PRO A 58 20.96 -12.51 8.17
N ASP A 59 21.14 -12.72 9.47
CA ASP A 59 21.52 -13.98 10.10
C ASP A 59 20.48 -15.09 9.91
N LEU A 60 19.19 -14.73 9.76
CA LEU A 60 18.11 -15.70 9.56
C LEU A 60 17.74 -15.88 8.07
N TYR A 61 17.85 -14.83 7.26
CA TYR A 61 17.24 -14.78 5.93
C TYR A 61 18.26 -14.78 4.76
N VAL A 62 19.40 -15.48 4.90
CA VAL A 62 20.57 -15.38 4.00
C VAL A 62 20.25 -15.63 2.50
N GLU A 63 19.62 -16.75 2.13
CA GLU A 63 19.62 -17.25 0.73
C GLU A 63 18.30 -17.07 -0.06
N ILE A 64 17.44 -16.17 0.38
CA ILE A 64 16.09 -16.12 -0.20
C ILE A 64 16.11 -15.12 -1.34
N LEU A 65 16.35 -15.59 -2.56
CA LEU A 65 16.33 -14.71 -3.73
C LEU A 65 14.98 -14.76 -4.44
N THR A 66 14.11 -15.73 -4.14
CA THR A 66 12.91 -16.03 -4.93
C THR A 66 11.60 -15.98 -4.15
N CYS A 67 10.57 -15.47 -4.82
CA CYS A 67 9.16 -15.59 -4.49
C CYS A 67 8.81 -17.06 -4.36
N ARG A 68 8.56 -17.57 -3.16
CA ARG A 68 8.08 -18.96 -3.06
C ARG A 68 6.64 -19.17 -3.56
N SER A 69 5.92 -18.09 -3.90
CA SER A 69 4.60 -18.18 -4.55
C SER A 69 4.65 -18.30 -6.08
N CYS A 70 5.76 -17.92 -6.73
CA CYS A 70 5.91 -17.98 -8.19
C CYS A 70 7.34 -18.28 -8.67
N GLU A 71 8.21 -18.75 -7.78
CA GLU A 71 9.64 -19.08 -7.95
C GLU A 71 10.56 -18.00 -8.56
N ASN A 72 10.02 -16.83 -8.89
CA ASN A 72 10.73 -15.68 -9.47
C ASN A 72 11.35 -14.76 -8.41
N GLN A 73 12.42 -14.03 -8.72
CA GLN A 73 13.08 -13.17 -7.73
C GLN A 73 12.16 -12.07 -7.16
N LEU A 74 11.85 -12.09 -5.84
CA LEU A 74 11.18 -10.98 -5.14
C LEU A 74 12.24 -10.04 -4.64
N LYS A 75 12.28 -8.82 -5.18
CA LYS A 75 13.33 -7.88 -4.83
C LYS A 75 12.86 -6.73 -3.96
N ASP A 76 11.64 -6.24 -4.16
CA ASP A 76 11.12 -5.06 -3.46
C ASP A 76 9.60 -5.15 -3.21
N PHE A 77 9.04 -4.09 -2.62
CA PHE A 77 7.62 -3.96 -2.35
C PHE A 77 6.75 -3.92 -3.62
N MET A 78 7.23 -3.39 -4.75
CA MET A 78 6.50 -3.41 -6.02
C MET A 78 6.31 -4.84 -6.55
N TYR A 79 7.34 -5.68 -6.45
CA TYR A 79 7.28 -7.07 -6.87
C TYR A 79 6.25 -7.91 -6.08
N LEU A 80 5.81 -7.45 -4.90
CA LEU A 80 4.71 -8.07 -4.16
C LEU A 80 3.44 -8.19 -5.02
N PHE A 81 3.17 -7.18 -5.83
CA PHE A 81 1.98 -7.05 -6.65
C PHE A 81 2.14 -7.66 -8.05
N MET A 82 3.37 -7.74 -8.54
CA MET A 82 3.70 -8.23 -9.88
C MET A 82 3.89 -9.75 -9.97
N CYS A 83 4.03 -10.46 -8.84
CA CYS A 83 4.12 -11.93 -8.88
C CYS A 83 2.87 -12.53 -9.57
N LYS A 84 3.06 -13.44 -10.53
CA LYS A 84 2.00 -14.03 -11.37
C LYS A 84 0.76 -14.48 -10.58
N LYS A 85 0.96 -15.12 -9.42
CA LYS A 85 -0.12 -15.61 -8.53
C LYS A 85 -0.86 -14.50 -7.77
N CYS A 86 -0.18 -13.39 -7.48
CA CYS A 86 -0.76 -12.22 -6.80
C CYS A 86 -1.41 -11.25 -7.79
N HIS A 87 -0.84 -11.12 -8.99
CA HIS A 87 -1.27 -10.18 -10.03
C HIS A 87 -2.73 -10.39 -10.42
N SER A 88 -3.15 -11.63 -10.72
CA SER A 88 -4.54 -11.92 -11.09
C SER A 88 -5.54 -11.56 -9.99
N LYS A 89 -5.20 -11.90 -8.73
CA LYS A 89 -6.01 -11.55 -7.56
C LYS A 89 -6.09 -10.03 -7.38
N LEU A 90 -4.98 -9.33 -7.53
CA LEU A 90 -4.95 -7.87 -7.39
C LEU A 90 -5.77 -7.20 -8.48
N GLN A 91 -5.64 -7.65 -9.73
CA GLN A 91 -6.44 -7.15 -10.85
C GLN A 91 -7.93 -7.34 -10.59
N GLN A 92 -8.36 -8.50 -10.09
CA GLN A 92 -9.76 -8.72 -9.69
C GLN A 92 -10.22 -7.75 -8.58
N ILE A 93 -9.36 -7.46 -7.61
CA ILE A 93 -9.66 -6.51 -6.53
C ILE A 93 -9.78 -5.09 -7.08
N LEU A 94 -8.92 -4.68 -8.03
CA LEU A 94 -8.98 -3.38 -8.70
C LEU A 94 -10.21 -3.24 -9.60
N THR A 95 -10.55 -4.27 -10.37
CA THR A 95 -11.81 -4.28 -11.15
C THR A 95 -13.01 -4.12 -10.21
N SER A 96 -13.00 -4.81 -9.06
CA SER A 96 -14.05 -4.65 -8.06
C SER A 96 -14.06 -3.24 -7.43
N TYR A 97 -12.91 -2.57 -7.30
CA TYR A 97 -12.82 -1.18 -6.84
C TYR A 97 -13.50 -0.27 -7.86
N LEU A 98 -13.09 -0.35 -9.12
CA LEU A 98 -13.60 0.45 -10.22
C LEU A 98 -15.12 0.30 -10.34
N ASN A 99 -15.63 -0.94 -10.33
CA ASN A 99 -17.06 -1.21 -10.43
C ASN A 99 -17.85 -0.59 -9.27
N HIS A 100 -17.32 -0.61 -8.05
CA HIS A 100 -17.98 0.02 -6.90
C HIS A 100 -17.97 1.56 -7.04
N LEU A 101 -16.86 2.13 -7.51
CA LEU A 101 -16.77 3.57 -7.76
C LEU A 101 -17.79 4.02 -8.81
N ILE A 102 -17.87 3.28 -9.93
CA ILE A 102 -18.86 3.50 -10.99
C ILE A 102 -20.29 3.39 -10.43
N GLN A 103 -20.57 2.35 -9.64
CA GLN A 103 -21.89 2.15 -9.04
C GLN A 103 -22.29 3.32 -8.14
N LYS A 104 -21.35 3.84 -7.33
CA LYS A 104 -21.62 4.99 -6.46
C LYS A 104 -21.81 6.30 -7.23
N LEU A 105 -21.13 6.47 -8.36
CA LEU A 105 -21.35 7.61 -9.25
C LEU A 105 -22.74 7.53 -9.91
N LYS A 106 -23.18 6.34 -10.31
CA LYS A 106 -24.54 6.12 -10.83
C LYS A 106 -25.60 6.50 -9.80
N GLU A 107 -25.49 5.96 -8.59
CA GLU A 107 -26.42 6.27 -7.49
C GLU A 107 -26.48 7.77 -7.16
N ALA A 108 -25.33 8.45 -7.16
CA ALA A 108 -25.25 9.90 -6.97
C ALA A 108 -25.96 10.66 -8.11
N SER A 109 -25.75 10.23 -9.35
CA SER A 109 -26.34 10.84 -10.53
C SER A 109 -27.85 10.67 -10.60
N ASP A 110 -28.34 9.47 -10.28
CA ASP A 110 -29.77 9.16 -10.24
C ASP A 110 -30.48 10.06 -9.20
N THR A 111 -29.81 10.28 -8.06
CA THR A 111 -30.31 11.19 -7.01
C THR A 111 -30.32 12.64 -7.47
N ALA A 112 -29.32 13.06 -8.25
CA ALA A 112 -29.18 14.44 -8.74
C ALA A 112 -29.92 14.70 -10.08
N ASN A 113 -30.53 13.68 -10.68
CA ASN A 113 -31.15 13.72 -12.02
C ASN A 113 -30.25 14.39 -13.08
N CYS A 114 -28.98 14.01 -13.13
CA CYS A 114 -27.98 14.58 -14.04
C CYS A 114 -27.26 13.51 -14.89
N ASN A 115 -26.48 13.94 -15.89
CA ASN A 115 -25.67 13.03 -16.71
C ASN A 115 -24.31 12.77 -16.07
N TYR A 116 -23.95 11.48 -15.89
CA TYR A 116 -22.70 11.03 -15.28
C TYR A 116 -21.66 10.45 -16.26
N SER A 117 -21.93 10.46 -17.57
CA SER A 117 -21.04 9.83 -18.56
C SER A 117 -19.62 10.38 -18.50
N SER A 118 -19.48 11.72 -18.44
CA SER A 118 -18.17 12.38 -18.41
C SER A 118 -17.32 11.99 -17.18
N GLN A 119 -17.98 11.75 -16.04
CA GLN A 119 -17.38 11.34 -14.79
C GLN A 119 -16.90 9.89 -14.89
N ILE A 120 -17.69 9.01 -15.52
CA ILE A 120 -17.30 7.62 -15.78
C ILE A 120 -16.12 7.56 -16.75
N ASP A 121 -16.16 8.30 -17.84
CA ASP A 121 -15.07 8.34 -18.84
C ASP A 121 -13.78 8.84 -18.17
N ARG A 122 -13.88 9.88 -17.35
CA ARG A 122 -12.76 10.40 -16.58
C ARG A 122 -12.19 9.39 -15.59
N ILE A 123 -13.04 8.62 -14.90
CA ILE A 123 -12.59 7.62 -13.93
C ILE A 123 -11.97 6.41 -14.64
N THR A 124 -12.64 5.88 -15.66
CA THR A 124 -12.22 4.67 -16.38
C THR A 124 -10.95 4.87 -17.20
N SER A 125 -10.70 6.09 -17.69
CA SER A 125 -9.47 6.46 -18.40
C SER A 125 -8.22 6.57 -17.50
N LEU A 126 -8.37 6.55 -16.16
CA LEU A 126 -7.22 6.59 -15.26
C LEU A 126 -6.34 5.35 -15.44
N LEU A 127 -5.03 5.55 -15.56
CA LEU A 127 -4.08 4.46 -15.72
C LEU A 127 -3.97 3.57 -14.47
N CYS A 128 -4.51 3.96 -13.31
CA CYS A 128 -4.34 3.19 -12.07
C CYS A 128 -5.03 1.82 -12.03
N TRP A 129 -5.86 1.48 -13.02
CA TRP A 129 -6.63 0.24 -13.04
C TRP A 129 -5.85 -1.00 -13.50
N THR A 130 -4.67 -0.82 -14.13
CA THR A 130 -3.85 -1.92 -14.65
C THR A 130 -2.47 -1.90 -14.01
N PHE A 131 -2.09 -3.00 -13.36
CA PHE A 131 -0.75 -3.12 -12.81
C PHE A 131 0.28 -3.38 -13.90
N SER A 132 1.32 -2.55 -13.95
CA SER A 132 2.52 -2.83 -14.70
C SER A 132 3.75 -2.30 -13.95
N SER A 133 4.93 -2.80 -14.27
CA SER A 133 6.19 -2.30 -13.71
C SER A 133 6.50 -0.87 -14.14
N SER A 134 5.90 -0.38 -15.23
CA SER A 134 6.06 0.97 -15.75
C SER A 134 4.97 1.94 -15.28
N ASN A 135 3.91 1.45 -14.63
CA ASN A 135 2.75 2.23 -14.24
C ASN A 135 2.77 2.59 -12.74
N TRP A 136 3.24 3.80 -12.45
CA TRP A 136 3.28 4.34 -11.10
C TRP A 136 1.90 4.65 -10.51
N SER A 137 0.87 4.84 -11.34
CA SER A 137 -0.47 5.21 -10.91
C SER A 137 -1.19 4.06 -10.20
N SER A 138 -1.06 2.83 -10.72
CA SER A 138 -1.66 1.65 -10.07
C SER A 138 -0.98 1.36 -8.73
N TYR A 139 0.34 1.52 -8.69
CA TYR A 139 1.12 1.43 -7.46
C TYR A 139 0.69 2.46 -6.42
N SER A 140 0.52 3.72 -6.84
CA SER A 140 0.05 4.81 -5.98
C SER A 140 -1.33 4.50 -5.38
N LEU A 141 -2.27 4.00 -6.20
CA LEU A 141 -3.60 3.61 -5.73
C LEU A 141 -3.53 2.52 -4.65
N VAL A 142 -2.68 1.50 -4.83
CA VAL A 142 -2.55 0.39 -3.87
C VAL A 142 -1.90 0.81 -2.56
N ARG A 143 -0.99 1.78 -2.61
CA ARG A 143 -0.45 2.44 -1.41
C ARG A 143 -1.48 3.33 -0.70
N GLY A 144 -2.62 3.60 -1.33
CA GLY A 144 -3.66 4.47 -0.79
C GLY A 144 -3.47 5.95 -1.13
N CYS A 145 -2.55 6.29 -2.05
CA CYS A 145 -2.46 7.63 -2.62
C CYS A 145 -3.56 7.80 -3.66
N LEU A 146 -4.63 8.50 -3.32
CA LEU A 146 -5.84 8.56 -4.14
C LEU A 146 -5.82 9.75 -5.11
N PRO A 147 -6.36 9.61 -6.34
CA PRO A 147 -6.32 10.67 -7.34
C PRO A 147 -7.41 11.71 -7.08
N THR A 148 -7.14 12.98 -7.42
CA THR A 148 -8.11 14.09 -7.31
C THR A 148 -9.36 13.85 -8.14
N ALA A 149 -9.21 13.17 -9.28
CA ALA A 149 -10.33 12.77 -10.14
C ALA A 149 -11.42 11.98 -9.41
N PHE A 150 -11.10 11.27 -8.32
CA PHE A 150 -12.13 10.56 -7.54
C PHE A 150 -13.09 11.53 -6.87
N LEU A 151 -12.61 12.62 -6.25
CA LEU A 151 -13.49 13.60 -5.60
C LEU A 151 -14.21 14.48 -6.61
N GLU A 152 -13.47 15.02 -7.58
CA GLU A 152 -14.05 15.92 -8.59
C GLU A 152 -15.20 15.25 -9.34
N SER A 153 -15.13 13.94 -9.56
CA SER A 153 -16.22 13.19 -10.21
C SER A 153 -17.52 13.20 -9.41
N PHE A 154 -17.45 13.16 -8.07
CA PHE A 154 -18.65 13.27 -7.22
C PHE A 154 -19.10 14.72 -7.03
N GLU A 155 -18.16 15.65 -6.86
CA GLU A 155 -18.47 17.08 -6.69
C GLU A 155 -19.15 17.68 -7.93
N ASN A 156 -18.73 17.25 -9.12
CA ASN A 156 -19.37 17.64 -10.38
C ASN A 156 -20.82 17.10 -10.52
N LEU A 157 -21.21 16.12 -9.70
CA LEU A 157 -22.59 15.64 -9.58
C LEU A 157 -23.35 16.34 -8.44
N GLY A 158 -22.78 17.40 -7.86
CA GLY A 158 -23.37 18.16 -6.75
C GLY A 158 -23.24 17.48 -5.39
N ILE A 159 -22.45 16.40 -5.27
CA ILE A 159 -22.27 15.72 -4.00
C ILE A 159 -21.37 16.56 -3.08
N PRO A 160 -21.79 16.82 -1.82
CA PRO A 160 -20.96 17.56 -0.86
C PRO A 160 -19.59 16.91 -0.66
N HIS A 161 -18.54 17.73 -0.58
CA HIS A 161 -17.14 17.30 -0.46
C HIS A 161 -16.94 16.20 0.59
N LEU A 162 -17.42 16.42 1.81
CA LEU A 162 -17.28 15.45 2.91
C LEU A 162 -17.99 14.12 2.62
N THR A 163 -19.14 14.15 1.94
CA THR A 163 -19.86 12.94 1.52
C THR A 163 -19.07 12.18 0.48
N ALA A 164 -18.50 12.87 -0.52
CA ALA A 164 -17.61 12.28 -1.52
C ALA A 164 -16.37 11.62 -0.88
N MET A 165 -15.72 12.31 0.07
CA MET A 165 -14.59 11.76 0.81
C MET A 165 -14.96 10.48 1.58
N ASN A 166 -16.11 10.46 2.25
CA ASN A 166 -16.61 9.28 2.96
C ASN A 166 -16.84 8.09 2.01
N VAL A 167 -17.46 8.32 0.86
CA VAL A 167 -17.73 7.28 -0.16
C VAL A 167 -16.40 6.69 -0.66
N VAL A 168 -15.47 7.55 -1.08
CA VAL A 168 -14.18 7.10 -1.60
C VAL A 168 -13.38 6.36 -0.53
N ALA A 169 -13.34 6.88 0.70
CA ALA A 169 -12.65 6.25 1.81
C ALA A 169 -13.23 4.87 2.16
N ALA A 170 -14.56 4.72 2.12
CA ALA A 170 -15.23 3.44 2.33
C ALA A 170 -14.87 2.41 1.24
N ILE A 171 -14.86 2.83 -0.03
CA ILE A 171 -14.45 1.98 -1.15
C ILE A 171 -12.99 1.53 -0.98
N HIS A 172 -12.09 2.46 -0.64
CA HIS A 172 -10.69 2.13 -0.44
C HIS A 172 -10.46 1.23 0.77
N ASN A 173 -11.19 1.44 1.87
CA ASN A 173 -11.11 0.55 3.03
C ASN A 173 -11.57 -0.88 2.72
N ASN A 174 -12.58 -1.04 1.86
CA ASN A 174 -13.00 -2.34 1.34
C ASN A 174 -11.92 -2.97 0.45
N PHE A 175 -11.23 -2.17 -0.38
CA PHE A 175 -10.06 -2.62 -1.13
C PHE A 175 -8.98 -3.18 -0.21
N VAL A 176 -8.58 -2.44 0.83
CA VAL A 176 -7.57 -2.88 1.80
C VAL A 176 -7.99 -4.17 2.49
N ASN A 177 -9.27 -4.29 2.88
CA ASN A 177 -9.80 -5.51 3.48
C ASN A 177 -9.72 -6.72 2.53
N LYS A 178 -10.13 -6.55 1.26
CA LYS A 178 -10.02 -7.60 0.24
C LYS A 178 -8.57 -7.96 -0.03
N PHE A 179 -7.68 -6.98 -0.09
CA PHE A 179 -6.24 -7.17 -0.24
C PHE A 179 -5.67 -8.01 0.90
N CYS A 180 -5.97 -7.64 2.15
CA CYS A 180 -5.57 -8.39 3.34
C CYS A 180 -5.99 -9.86 3.25
N LYS A 181 -7.28 -10.09 3.03
CA LYS A 181 -7.88 -11.43 3.06
C LYS A 181 -7.38 -12.31 1.92
N ARG A 182 -7.31 -11.79 0.69
CA ARG A 182 -7.09 -12.59 -0.53
C ARG A 182 -5.62 -12.73 -0.92
N ILE A 183 -4.80 -11.75 -0.54
CA ILE A 183 -3.38 -11.66 -0.93
C ILE A 183 -2.49 -11.75 0.30
N TRP A 184 -2.60 -10.80 1.23
CA TRP A 184 -1.63 -10.66 2.31
C TRP A 184 -1.60 -11.86 3.28
N ASN A 185 -2.77 -12.29 3.78
CA ASN A 185 -2.86 -13.41 4.71
C ASN A 185 -2.34 -14.72 4.10
N SER A 186 -2.62 -14.95 2.82
CA SER A 186 -2.09 -16.12 2.10
C SER A 186 -0.56 -16.07 2.00
N ARG A 187 0.03 -14.88 1.80
CA ARG A 187 1.49 -14.73 1.80
C ARG A 187 2.09 -14.96 3.19
N LEU A 188 1.47 -14.40 4.24
CA LEU A 188 1.93 -14.62 5.61
C LEU A 188 1.90 -16.10 5.99
N TYR A 189 0.85 -16.82 5.60
CA TYR A 189 0.74 -18.25 5.81
C TYR A 189 1.85 -19.03 5.11
N ASN A 190 2.06 -18.79 3.81
CA ASN A 190 3.13 -19.44 3.03
C ASN A 190 4.53 -19.10 3.59
N LYS A 191 4.73 -17.85 4.03
CA LYS A 191 5.95 -17.42 4.71
C LYS A 191 6.18 -18.23 5.99
N GLY A 192 5.15 -18.41 6.82
CA GLY A 192 5.25 -19.18 8.06
C GLY A 192 5.62 -20.65 7.83
N ILE A 193 5.00 -21.31 6.85
CA ILE A 193 5.37 -22.68 6.45
C ILE A 193 6.84 -22.74 6.03
N TRP A 194 7.27 -21.80 5.20
CA TRP A 194 8.63 -21.76 4.72
C TRP A 194 9.64 -21.50 5.84
N GLU A 195 9.37 -20.55 6.73
CA GLU A 195 10.22 -20.27 7.91
C GLU A 195 10.36 -21.51 8.79
N HIS A 196 9.26 -22.24 9.01
CA HIS A 196 9.30 -23.50 9.74
C HIS A 196 10.16 -24.56 9.04
N ALA A 197 10.03 -24.71 7.71
CA ALA A 197 10.78 -25.70 6.94
C ALA A 197 12.32 -25.48 6.97
N ILE A 198 12.76 -24.24 7.17
CA ILE A 198 14.19 -23.90 7.32
C ILE A 198 14.59 -23.61 8.77
N ASN A 199 13.81 -24.09 9.74
CA ASN A 199 14.07 -23.99 11.18
C ASN A 199 14.14 -22.56 11.75
N ILE A 200 13.51 -21.57 11.11
CA ILE A 200 13.32 -20.24 11.70
C ILE A 200 12.09 -20.26 12.62
N THR A 201 12.34 -20.32 13.92
CA THR A 201 11.30 -20.30 14.96
C THR A 201 10.96 -18.88 15.44
N SER A 202 9.82 -18.72 16.12
CA SER A 202 9.45 -17.45 16.77
C SER A 202 10.51 -16.99 17.78
N LYS A 203 11.08 -17.94 18.55
CA LYS A 203 12.15 -17.70 19.51
C LYS A 203 13.40 -17.12 18.83
N LEU A 204 13.80 -17.65 17.68
CA LEU A 204 14.94 -17.14 16.91
C LEU A 204 14.67 -15.73 16.35
N LYS A 205 13.43 -15.42 15.97
CA LYS A 205 13.07 -14.06 15.51
C LYS A 205 13.11 -13.03 16.65
N GLN A 206 12.79 -13.45 17.88
CA GLN A 206 12.78 -12.60 19.07
C GLN A 206 14.15 -12.50 19.75
N SER A 207 15.06 -13.44 19.52
CA SER A 207 16.41 -13.37 20.08
C SER A 207 17.23 -12.24 19.44
N SER A 208 18.11 -11.63 20.23
CA SER A 208 19.11 -10.69 19.73
C SER A 208 19.97 -11.34 18.65
N ARG A 209 20.39 -10.56 17.65
CA ARG A 209 21.35 -11.00 16.65
C ARG A 209 22.65 -11.46 17.34
N PRO A 210 23.22 -12.63 16.99
CA PRO A 210 24.49 -13.08 17.54
C PRO A 210 25.61 -12.06 17.30
N LYS A 211 26.38 -11.73 18.34
CA LYS A 211 27.56 -10.87 18.24
C LYS A 211 28.68 -11.63 17.52
N GLY A 212 29.36 -10.99 16.55
CA GLY A 212 30.50 -11.58 15.82
C GLY A 212 30.20 -12.12 14.42
N LEU A 213 28.94 -12.15 13.98
CA LEU A 213 28.63 -12.42 12.57
C LEU A 213 29.03 -11.21 11.72
N SER A 214 29.66 -11.48 10.56
CA SER A 214 29.99 -10.43 9.60
C SER A 214 28.75 -9.57 9.31
N LYS A 215 28.91 -8.25 9.22
CA LYS A 215 27.88 -7.42 8.58
C LYS A 215 27.66 -8.05 7.22
N SER A 216 26.41 -8.46 6.94
CA SER A 216 26.06 -9.10 5.69
C SER A 216 26.76 -8.37 4.55
N SER A 217 27.59 -9.09 3.78
CA SER A 217 28.26 -8.57 2.58
C SER A 217 27.26 -8.29 1.44
N TYR A 218 25.97 -8.47 1.72
CA TYR A 218 24.89 -8.20 0.80
C TYR A 218 24.84 -6.71 0.49
N LEU A 219 25.32 -6.37 -0.70
CA LEU A 219 25.01 -5.10 -1.33
C LEU A 219 23.49 -5.06 -1.52
N PRO A 220 22.77 -4.05 -0.98
CA PRO A 220 21.34 -3.90 -1.24
C PRO A 220 21.08 -3.89 -2.75
N TYR A 221 19.88 -4.28 -3.18
CA TYR A 221 19.58 -4.38 -4.62
C TYR A 221 19.83 -3.06 -5.36
N SER A 222 19.68 -1.93 -4.66
CA SER A 222 20.05 -0.58 -5.10
C SER A 222 21.53 -0.39 -5.49
N SER A 223 22.41 -1.33 -5.13
CA SER A 223 23.84 -1.32 -5.40
C SER A 223 24.28 -2.35 -6.45
N LEU A 224 23.37 -3.18 -6.96
CA LEU A 224 23.63 -3.97 -8.16
C LEU A 224 23.48 -3.07 -9.41
N PRO A 225 24.29 -3.26 -10.46
CA PRO A 225 24.09 -2.56 -11.71
C PRO A 225 22.66 -2.83 -12.21
N PRO A 226 21.95 -1.82 -12.76
CA PRO A 226 20.60 -2.00 -13.27
C PRO A 226 20.60 -3.17 -14.24
N LEU A 227 19.69 -4.13 -14.04
CA LEU A 227 19.42 -5.12 -15.08
C LEU A 227 19.06 -4.32 -16.33
N THR A 228 19.86 -4.45 -17.38
CA THR A 228 19.69 -3.71 -18.63
C THR A 228 18.21 -3.69 -18.99
N HIS A 229 17.63 -2.49 -18.98
CA HIS A 229 16.22 -2.18 -19.25
C HIS A 229 15.20 -2.14 -18.08
N VAL A 230 15.60 -1.74 -16.87
CA VAL A 230 14.65 -1.15 -15.91
C VAL A 230 15.28 0.07 -15.24
N ASP A 231 14.75 1.26 -15.50
CA ASP A 231 15.07 2.49 -14.78
C ASP A 231 14.78 2.31 -13.29
N SER A 232 15.78 1.81 -12.57
CA SER A 232 15.85 1.74 -11.12
C SER A 232 15.91 3.15 -10.55
N ARG A 233 14.78 3.86 -10.55
CA ARG A 233 14.62 5.09 -9.79
C ARG A 233 14.28 4.72 -8.34
N ASP A 234 15.36 4.62 -7.57
CA ASP A 234 15.47 4.47 -6.12
C ASP A 234 14.21 4.90 -5.33
N SER A 235 13.50 3.94 -4.72
CA SER A 235 12.19 4.14 -4.09
C SER A 235 12.22 5.02 -2.84
N ARG A 236 13.39 5.13 -2.18
CA ARG A 236 13.51 5.85 -0.92
C ARG A 236 13.76 7.35 -1.12
N THR A 237 14.55 7.71 -2.12
CA THR A 237 14.76 9.11 -2.54
C THR A 237 13.65 9.59 -3.48
N ASN A 238 13.06 8.70 -4.29
CA ASN A 238 11.92 9.05 -5.14
C ASN A 238 10.68 9.46 -4.35
N TRP A 239 10.39 8.91 -3.17
CA TRP A 239 9.21 9.39 -2.44
C TRP A 239 9.37 10.87 -2.08
N LEU A 240 10.53 11.26 -1.54
CA LEU A 240 10.83 12.66 -1.22
C LEU A 240 10.87 13.52 -2.49
N MET A 241 11.50 13.04 -3.56
CA MET A 241 11.65 13.75 -4.83
C MET A 241 10.33 13.87 -5.62
N ASN A 242 9.46 12.85 -5.57
CA ASN A 242 8.10 12.90 -6.10
C ASN A 242 7.24 13.82 -5.23
N SER A 243 7.42 13.80 -3.90
CA SER A 243 6.75 14.73 -2.98
C SER A 243 7.19 16.19 -3.19
N MET A 244 8.42 16.41 -3.66
CA MET A 244 8.92 17.71 -4.12
C MET A 244 8.39 18.09 -5.51
N LYS A 245 8.33 17.14 -6.47
CA LYS A 245 7.80 17.36 -7.83
C LYS A 245 6.30 17.67 -7.87
N TYR A 246 5.49 17.06 -7.01
CA TYR A 246 4.03 17.24 -6.96
C TYR A 246 3.56 18.32 -5.97
N ARG A 247 4.48 19.23 -5.58
CA ARG A 247 4.34 20.39 -4.67
C ARG A 247 4.08 20.05 -3.19
N LEU A 248 4.59 20.94 -2.34
CA LEU A 248 4.63 20.94 -0.86
C LEU A 248 3.27 20.84 -0.12
N SER A 249 2.17 20.50 -0.79
CA SER A 249 0.83 20.50 -0.18
C SER A 249 0.68 19.45 0.93
N TRP A 250 1.45 18.36 0.89
CA TRP A 250 1.52 17.38 1.98
C TRP A 250 2.13 17.97 3.27
N PHE A 251 3.06 18.94 3.16
CA PHE A 251 3.71 19.58 4.30
C PHE A 251 2.73 20.37 5.17
N ASN A 252 1.69 20.95 4.58
CA ASN A 252 0.63 21.64 5.33
C ASN A 252 -0.22 20.68 6.19
N HIS A 253 -0.14 19.37 5.92
CA HIS A 253 -0.76 18.32 6.71
C HIS A 253 0.24 17.60 7.63
N MET A 254 1.52 18.05 7.67
CA MET A 254 2.61 17.39 8.40
C MET A 254 2.60 17.58 9.92
N SER A 255 2.01 18.67 10.44
CA SER A 255 1.98 18.88 11.90
C SER A 255 1.17 17.78 12.61
N GLY A 256 0.07 17.34 12.00
CA GLY A 256 -0.69 16.17 12.44
C GLY A 256 -0.03 14.83 12.07
N PHE A 257 0.71 14.79 10.96
CA PHE A 257 1.49 13.64 10.50
C PHE A 257 2.57 13.26 11.50
N MET A 258 3.47 14.19 11.88
CA MET A 258 4.56 13.89 12.80
C MET A 258 4.05 13.57 14.21
N GLY A 259 3.07 14.31 14.74
CA GLY A 259 2.54 14.02 16.08
C GLY A 259 1.91 12.62 16.21
N ARG A 260 1.15 12.16 15.21
CA ARG A 260 0.50 10.85 15.24
C ARG A 260 1.36 9.71 14.69
N LEU A 261 2.23 9.99 13.72
CA LEU A 261 3.26 9.04 13.27
C LEU A 261 4.25 8.80 14.40
N MET A 262 4.67 9.83 15.16
CA MET A 262 5.54 9.66 16.33
C MET A 262 4.84 8.88 17.45
N MET A 263 3.51 9.00 17.62
CA MET A 263 2.75 8.12 18.53
C MET A 263 2.61 6.67 18.02
N LEU A 264 2.41 6.45 16.72
CA LEU A 264 2.31 5.11 16.13
C LEU A 264 3.69 4.42 16.07
N LEU A 265 4.74 5.19 15.79
CA LEU A 265 6.13 4.78 15.89
C LEU A 265 6.51 4.57 17.36
N ASN A 266 6.16 5.44 18.30
CA ASN A 266 6.40 5.18 19.72
C ASN A 266 5.68 3.93 20.21
N ASN A 267 4.49 3.58 19.71
CA ASN A 267 3.86 2.31 20.11
C ASN A 267 4.52 1.07 19.48
N SER A 268 5.19 1.20 18.33
CA SER A 268 6.01 0.12 17.75
C SER A 268 7.43 0.07 18.32
N PHE A 269 7.99 1.21 18.76
CA PHE A 269 9.28 1.34 19.43
C PHE A 269 9.21 1.08 20.95
N CYS A 270 8.12 1.39 21.65
CA CYS A 270 7.91 1.02 23.06
C CYS A 270 7.78 -0.50 23.26
N ARG A 271 7.45 -1.26 22.20
CA ARG A 271 7.61 -2.73 22.21
C ARG A 271 9.07 -3.19 22.08
N MET A 272 9.99 -2.31 21.69
CA MET A 272 11.43 -2.54 21.65
C MET A 272 12.17 -1.93 22.86
N GLU A 273 11.60 -0.93 23.53
CA GLU A 273 12.24 -0.25 24.69
C GLU A 273 11.75 -0.70 26.07
N CYS A 274 10.63 -1.43 26.18
CA CYS A 274 10.24 -2.11 27.43
C CYS A 274 10.87 -3.50 27.54
N GLN A 275 12.20 -3.59 27.43
CA GLN A 275 12.99 -4.77 27.82
C GLN A 275 14.34 -4.29 28.39
N PHE A 276 14.32 -3.87 29.65
CA PHE A 276 15.50 -3.96 30.52
C PHE A 276 15.54 -5.37 31.13
#